data_AF-A0A7S2QFS0-F1
#
_entry.id   AF-A0A7S2QFS0-F1
#
_cell.length_a   1.000
_cell.length_b   1.000
_cell.length_c   1.000
_cell.angle_alpha   90.00
_cell.angle_beta   90.00
_cell.angle_gamma   90.00
#
_symmetry.space_group_name_H-M   'P 1'
#
loop_
_entity.id
_entity.type
_entity.pdbx_description
1 polymer ?
#
loop_
_entity_poly.entity_id
_entity_poly.type
_entity_poly.pdbx_seq_one_letter_code
_entity_poly.pdbx_strand_id
1 'polypeptide(L)'
;MCSGTSEGGDQRGTGFGGVWTARDDFVARRRRTKWCRSATGGVKSDADACVAKAAAPPRLYVDNKTIIREVADVCELRKGDHCMIAINLVRCLSPMLDYLVSCMGSIELIYFYHHFIMVDDVASVDEQGVPRTQSGDLAELVEYANTIPEALVEVQERSSGSWWRWPMAAARFLLDKSRCQRSTLADYGDTKHLYRVVEPMTPEDRARIVDEAMRIVDSAETYNVLWNNCEHLSNHISRGNFTSPNMHFGVWSICRALLFLLGYICLHTLGGACYDRFCVSKPLGAIIAYHVFATAPVVLQALVTFAVGTRSVWRQHCQSLINRDDCFHLLGKEFGRMIVAGGSAAAAISVMPEMTWHTKQYALTGLLCVAAYLLSDVVYNILAHAVMRLVFIPVWGKVWLIGPSGPETGKKQD
;
A
#
# COMPACT_ATOMS: atom_id res chain seq x y z
N MET A 1 -46.42 10.37 32.37
CA MET A 1 -45.12 10.10 33.02
C MET A 1 -44.71 8.69 32.68
N CYS A 2 -43.93 8.53 31.61
CA CYS A 2 -43.11 7.33 31.39
C CYS A 2 -41.67 7.85 31.35
N SER A 3 -41.07 7.94 32.54
CA SER A 3 -39.65 8.22 32.72
C SER A 3 -38.88 6.99 32.28
N GLY A 4 -38.52 6.93 30.99
CA GLY A 4 -37.46 6.07 30.52
C GLY A 4 -36.13 6.63 31.03
N THR A 5 -35.68 6.13 32.17
CA THR A 5 -34.31 6.31 32.63
C THR A 5 -33.38 5.74 31.56
N SER A 6 -32.71 6.62 30.82
CA SER A 6 -31.58 6.24 30.00
C SER A 6 -30.48 5.74 30.93
N GLU A 7 -30.39 4.42 31.09
CA GLU A 7 -29.17 3.75 31.55
C GLU A 7 -28.08 3.96 30.49
N GLY A 8 -27.59 5.19 30.38
CA GLY A 8 -26.35 5.52 29.72
C GLY A 8 -25.21 5.09 30.62
N GLY A 9 -25.05 3.78 30.82
CA GLY A 9 -23.77 3.26 31.31
C GLY A 9 -22.70 3.72 30.34
N ASP A 10 -21.64 4.34 30.87
CA ASP A 10 -20.43 4.69 30.12
C ASP A 10 -19.90 3.40 29.46
N GLN A 11 -20.35 3.11 28.24
CA GLN A 11 -19.84 2.00 27.47
C GLN A 11 -18.44 2.40 27.04
N ARG A 12 -17.45 2.01 27.85
CA ARG A 12 -16.05 2.09 27.45
C ARG A 12 -15.90 1.31 26.15
N GLY A 13 -15.22 1.94 25.19
CA GLY A 13 -14.84 1.28 23.96
C GLY A 13 -13.88 0.14 24.22
N THR A 14 -13.74 -0.74 23.24
CA THR A 14 -12.91 -1.94 23.39
C THR A 14 -11.46 -1.69 22.99
N GLY A 15 -11.11 -0.52 22.45
CA GLY A 15 -9.75 -0.10 22.12
C GLY A 15 -8.91 0.18 23.37
N PHE A 16 -7.61 0.40 23.16
CA PHE A 16 -6.67 0.67 24.25
C PHE A 16 -7.11 1.90 25.07
N GLY A 17 -7.00 1.80 26.40
CA GLY A 17 -7.47 2.85 27.31
C GLY A 17 -9.00 3.02 27.37
N GLY A 18 -9.78 2.07 26.82
CA GLY A 18 -11.23 2.17 26.75
C GLY A 18 -11.74 3.04 25.59
N VAL A 19 -10.88 3.28 24.58
CA VAL A 19 -11.21 4.06 23.39
C VAL A 19 -12.24 3.31 22.54
N TRP A 20 -13.29 4.01 22.11
CA TRP A 20 -14.28 3.50 21.17
C TRP A 20 -13.68 3.42 19.76
N THR A 21 -13.67 2.22 19.17
CA THR A 21 -13.09 1.98 17.84
C THR A 21 -14.16 1.68 16.79
N ALA A 22 -13.75 1.54 15.53
CA ALA A 22 -14.66 1.23 14.44
C ALA A 22 -15.40 -0.10 14.65
N ARG A 23 -14.76 -1.13 15.25
CA ARG A 23 -15.45 -2.39 15.55
C ARG A 23 -16.61 -2.21 16.52
N ASP A 24 -16.49 -1.31 17.49
CA ASP A 24 -17.55 -1.05 18.45
C ASP A 24 -18.80 -0.48 17.75
N ASP A 25 -18.59 0.41 16.77
CA ASP A 25 -19.68 0.93 15.94
C ASP A 25 -20.34 -0.15 15.07
N PHE A 26 -19.55 -1.06 14.48
CA PHE A 26 -20.08 -2.13 13.65
C PHE A 26 -20.87 -3.15 14.50
N VAL A 27 -20.32 -3.56 15.64
CA VAL A 27 -20.98 -4.50 16.58
C VAL A 27 -22.24 -3.89 17.18
N ALA A 28 -22.21 -2.60 17.53
CA ALA A 28 -23.38 -1.86 18.01
C ALA A 28 -24.38 -1.51 16.88
N ARG A 29 -24.15 -1.96 15.65
CA ARG A 29 -24.99 -1.70 14.45
C ARG A 29 -25.19 -0.21 14.15
N ARG A 30 -24.26 0.64 14.60
CA ARG A 30 -24.24 2.10 14.30
C ARG A 30 -23.65 2.38 12.93
N ARG A 31 -22.91 1.43 12.38
CA ARG A 31 -22.19 1.53 11.11
C ARG A 31 -22.20 0.19 10.38
N ARG A 32 -21.96 0.21 9.07
CA ARG A 32 -21.77 -0.99 8.23
C ARG A 32 -20.42 -0.93 7.53
N THR A 33 -19.77 -2.08 7.36
CA THR A 33 -18.50 -2.15 6.65
C THR A 33 -18.70 -1.89 5.14
N LYS A 34 -17.61 -1.66 4.43
CA LYS A 34 -17.53 -1.53 2.98
C LYS A 34 -17.26 -2.87 2.28
N TRP A 35 -17.12 -3.94 3.04
CA TRP A 35 -16.98 -5.30 2.54
C TRP A 35 -18.36 -5.94 2.47
N CYS A 36 -18.92 -5.97 1.27
CA CYS A 36 -20.21 -6.58 1.06
C CYS A 36 -20.06 -7.99 0.48
N ARG A 37 -21.02 -8.86 0.82
CA ARG A 37 -21.08 -10.23 0.32
C ARG A 37 -21.24 -10.22 -1.21
N SER A 38 -20.39 -10.99 -1.91
CA SER A 38 -20.69 -11.38 -3.28
C SER A 38 -21.96 -12.22 -3.24
N ALA A 39 -23.05 -11.74 -3.84
CA ALA A 39 -24.35 -12.38 -3.77
C ALA A 39 -24.37 -13.73 -4.50
N THR A 40 -23.82 -14.77 -3.89
CA THR A 40 -23.87 -16.16 -4.38
C THR A 40 -24.97 -16.97 -3.69
N GLY A 41 -25.87 -16.33 -2.94
CA GLY A 41 -26.94 -17.01 -2.20
C GLY A 41 -28.26 -16.25 -2.13
N GLY A 42 -29.04 -16.28 -3.22
CA GLY A 42 -30.48 -16.56 -3.15
C GLY A 42 -31.47 -15.52 -2.61
N VAL A 43 -31.10 -14.32 -2.16
CA VAL A 43 -32.09 -13.28 -1.80
C VAL A 43 -31.74 -11.96 -2.46
N LYS A 44 -32.39 -11.68 -3.59
CA LYS A 44 -32.44 -10.34 -4.19
C LYS A 44 -33.31 -9.46 -3.29
N SER A 45 -32.69 -8.71 -2.38
CA SER A 45 -33.31 -7.47 -1.93
C SER A 45 -32.89 -6.39 -2.94
N ASP A 46 -33.87 -5.69 -3.51
CA ASP A 46 -33.66 -4.68 -4.57
C ASP A 46 -32.89 -3.43 -4.11
N ALA A 47 -32.38 -3.40 -2.87
CA ALA A 47 -31.74 -2.23 -2.28
C ALA A 47 -30.20 -2.28 -2.23
N ASP A 48 -29.55 -3.44 -2.35
CA ASP A 48 -28.08 -3.54 -2.34
C ASP A 48 -27.61 -4.75 -3.17
N ALA A 49 -27.84 -4.70 -4.49
CA ALA A 49 -27.22 -5.64 -5.41
C ALA A 49 -25.70 -5.42 -5.40
N CYS A 50 -25.01 -6.06 -4.46
CA CYS A 50 -23.57 -6.25 -4.53
C CYS A 50 -23.26 -7.19 -5.68
N VAL A 51 -23.18 -6.58 -6.86
CA VAL A 51 -22.56 -7.16 -8.05
C VAL A 51 -21.25 -7.79 -7.59
N ALA A 52 -21.12 -9.12 -7.79
CA ALA A 52 -19.88 -9.83 -7.57
C ALA A 52 -18.75 -8.99 -8.17
N LYS A 53 -17.91 -8.42 -7.30
CA LYS A 53 -16.88 -7.49 -7.73
C LYS A 53 -15.90 -8.31 -8.56
N ALA A 54 -15.85 -8.05 -9.87
CA ALA A 54 -14.85 -8.67 -10.72
C ALA A 54 -13.48 -8.48 -10.06
N ALA A 55 -12.76 -9.58 -9.84
CA ALA A 55 -11.48 -9.54 -9.14
C ALA A 55 -10.58 -8.52 -9.82
N ALA A 56 -10.07 -7.55 -9.05
CA ALA A 56 -9.12 -6.60 -9.61
C ALA A 56 -7.87 -7.38 -10.05
N PRO A 57 -7.23 -6.97 -11.16
CA PRO A 57 -6.04 -7.66 -11.63
C PRO A 57 -4.93 -7.58 -10.56
N PRO A 58 -4.03 -8.59 -10.51
CA PRO A 58 -2.91 -8.60 -9.58
C PRO A 58 -1.95 -7.44 -9.87
N ARG A 59 -1.14 -7.10 -8.88
CA ARG A 59 -0.17 -6.00 -8.96
C ARG A 59 1.18 -6.46 -8.45
N LEU A 60 2.25 -5.91 -9.01
CA LEU A 60 3.54 -5.95 -8.34
C LEU A 60 3.57 -4.97 -7.19
N TYR A 61 4.11 -5.43 -6.08
CA TYR A 61 4.39 -4.63 -4.91
C TYR A 61 5.71 -3.85 -5.09
N VAL A 62 6.05 -2.97 -4.14
CA VAL A 62 7.14 -1.98 -4.29
C VAL A 62 8.54 -2.59 -4.45
N ASP A 63 8.75 -3.85 -4.05
CA ASP A 63 10.00 -4.58 -4.29
C ASP A 63 10.16 -5.08 -5.74
N ASN A 64 9.14 -4.90 -6.58
CA ASN A 64 9.05 -5.44 -7.94
C ASN A 64 9.20 -6.96 -7.99
N LYS A 65 8.91 -7.65 -6.89
CA LYS A 65 9.05 -9.11 -6.78
C LYS A 65 7.77 -9.73 -6.26
N THR A 66 7.21 -9.17 -5.20
CA THR A 66 6.03 -9.67 -4.53
C THR A 66 4.79 -9.32 -5.34
N ILE A 67 3.89 -10.28 -5.56
CA ILE A 67 2.58 -10.03 -6.18
C ILE A 67 1.54 -9.89 -5.08
N ILE A 68 0.69 -8.89 -5.20
CA ILE A 68 -0.47 -8.69 -4.34
C ILE A 68 -1.75 -8.78 -5.16
N ARG A 69 -2.79 -9.35 -4.55
CA ARG A 69 -4.15 -9.41 -5.12
C ARG A 69 -5.12 -8.71 -4.22
N GLU A 70 -6.03 -7.95 -4.82
CA GLU A 70 -7.17 -7.43 -4.09
C GLU A 70 -8.10 -8.58 -3.72
N VAL A 71 -8.52 -8.62 -2.46
CA VAL A 71 -9.46 -9.63 -1.97
C VAL A 71 -10.86 -9.25 -2.46
N ALA A 72 -11.41 -10.07 -3.35
CA ALA A 72 -12.72 -9.84 -3.95
C ALA A 72 -13.86 -10.14 -2.95
N ASP A 73 -13.69 -11.21 -2.18
CA ASP A 73 -14.56 -11.61 -1.08
C ASP A 73 -13.71 -11.88 0.17
N VAL A 74 -14.01 -11.20 1.27
CA VAL A 74 -13.29 -11.39 2.55
C VAL A 74 -13.44 -12.82 3.09
N CYS A 75 -14.46 -13.58 2.67
CA CYS A 75 -14.59 -15.00 3.01
C CYS A 75 -13.52 -15.89 2.33
N GLU A 76 -12.72 -15.36 1.41
CA GLU A 76 -11.56 -16.06 0.84
C GLU A 76 -10.32 -15.98 1.74
N LEU A 77 -10.36 -15.11 2.76
CA LEU A 77 -9.27 -14.98 3.72
C LEU A 77 -9.16 -16.23 4.58
N ARG A 78 -7.92 -16.69 4.73
CA ARG A 78 -7.57 -17.83 5.54
C ARG A 78 -6.53 -17.45 6.57
N LYS A 79 -6.51 -18.18 7.68
CA LYS A 79 -5.47 -18.03 8.68
C LYS A 79 -4.08 -18.18 8.06
N GLY A 80 -3.14 -17.38 8.55
CA GLY A 80 -1.79 -17.26 7.99
C GLY A 80 -1.67 -16.40 6.73
N ASP A 81 -2.77 -15.89 6.16
CA ASP A 81 -2.68 -14.95 5.03
C ASP A 81 -1.96 -13.65 5.46
N HIS A 82 -0.92 -13.26 4.70
CA HIS A 82 -0.30 -11.95 4.81
C HIS A 82 -1.12 -10.92 4.04
N CYS A 83 -1.80 -10.06 4.79
CA CYS A 83 -2.71 -9.07 4.26
C CYS A 83 -2.16 -7.66 4.43
N MET A 84 -2.69 -6.74 3.61
CA MET A 84 -2.29 -5.35 3.64
C MET A 84 -3.39 -4.42 3.15
N ILE A 85 -3.37 -3.20 3.66
CA ILE A 85 -4.26 -2.09 3.28
C ILE A 85 -3.44 -0.82 3.09
N ALA A 86 -3.89 0.10 2.25
CA ALA A 86 -3.19 1.37 2.09
C ALA A 86 -3.10 2.10 3.44
N ILE A 87 -1.90 2.55 3.82
CA ILE A 87 -1.71 3.17 5.13
C ILE A 87 -2.45 4.51 5.18
N ASN A 88 -3.33 4.67 6.16
CA ASN A 88 -3.91 5.97 6.49
C ASN A 88 -3.26 6.47 7.79
N LEU A 89 -2.38 7.47 7.69
CA LEU A 89 -1.78 8.09 8.89
C LEU A 89 -2.82 8.77 9.78
N VAL A 90 -3.98 9.12 9.21
CA VAL A 90 -5.14 9.68 9.91
C VAL A 90 -6.30 8.70 10.07
N ARG A 91 -5.98 7.41 10.20
CA ARG A 91 -6.95 6.32 10.36
C ARG A 91 -7.91 6.58 11.52
N CYS A 92 -9.18 6.22 11.32
CA CYS A 92 -10.27 6.37 12.29
C CYS A 92 -10.65 7.81 12.64
N LEU A 93 -10.03 8.85 12.03
CA LEU A 93 -10.53 10.22 12.17
C LEU A 93 -11.83 10.44 11.39
N SER A 94 -11.95 9.81 10.22
CA SER A 94 -13.15 9.94 9.39
C SER A 94 -13.33 8.74 8.46
N PRO A 95 -14.55 8.15 8.41
CA PRO A 95 -14.95 7.15 7.41
C PRO A 95 -14.57 7.52 5.97
N MET A 96 -14.76 8.80 5.63
CA MET A 96 -14.55 9.30 4.27
C MET A 96 -13.07 9.33 3.92
N LEU A 97 -12.20 9.69 4.88
CA LEU A 97 -10.75 9.70 4.68
C LEU A 97 -10.21 8.28 4.51
N ASP A 98 -10.65 7.33 5.34
CA ASP A 98 -10.29 5.91 5.21
C ASP A 98 -10.70 5.36 3.84
N TYR A 99 -11.92 5.69 3.39
CA TYR A 99 -12.39 5.33 2.06
C TYR A 99 -11.56 5.97 0.93
N LEU A 100 -11.27 7.26 1.01
CA LEU A 100 -10.49 7.99 0.01
C LEU A 100 -9.08 7.43 -0.12
N VAL A 101 -8.39 7.22 1.00
CA VAL A 101 -7.05 6.61 1.04
C VAL A 101 -7.07 5.21 0.47
N SER A 102 -8.08 4.40 0.81
CA SER A 102 -8.27 3.07 0.23
C SER A 102 -8.47 3.13 -1.29
N CYS A 103 -9.28 4.08 -1.79
CA CYS A 103 -9.45 4.30 -3.23
C CYS A 103 -8.16 4.74 -3.92
N MET A 104 -7.37 5.63 -3.31
CA MET A 104 -6.06 6.05 -3.83
C MET A 104 -5.08 4.87 -3.89
N GLY A 105 -5.05 3.99 -2.88
CA GLY A 105 -4.31 2.73 -2.94
C GLY A 105 -4.81 1.81 -4.06
N SER A 106 -6.11 1.79 -4.33
CA SER A 106 -6.71 0.99 -5.42
C SER A 106 -6.28 1.41 -6.83
N ILE A 107 -5.70 2.59 -6.98
CA ILE A 107 -5.14 3.08 -8.23
C ILE A 107 -3.62 3.33 -8.12
N GLU A 108 -2.96 2.73 -7.13
CA GLU A 108 -1.51 2.76 -6.94
C GLU A 108 -0.93 4.17 -6.78
N LEU A 109 -1.68 5.07 -6.14
CA LEU A 109 -1.17 6.38 -5.71
C LEU A 109 -0.52 6.35 -4.32
N ILE A 110 -0.69 5.23 -3.60
CA ILE A 110 -0.12 5.01 -2.28
C ILE A 110 0.74 3.75 -2.33
N TYR A 111 2.01 3.93 -1.96
CA TYR A 111 3.02 2.86 -1.98
C TYR A 111 3.22 2.22 -0.60
N PHE A 112 2.77 2.89 0.46
CA PHE A 112 2.92 2.40 1.83
C PHE A 112 1.64 1.69 2.27
N TYR A 113 1.82 0.49 2.81
CA TYR A 113 0.74 -0.33 3.28
C TYR A 113 0.93 -0.65 4.76
N HIS A 114 -0.19 -0.74 5.46
CA HIS A 114 -0.23 -1.38 6.77
C HIS A 114 -0.38 -2.88 6.57
N HIS A 115 0.49 -3.68 7.21
CA HIS A 115 0.54 -5.12 7.06
C HIS A 115 0.07 -5.83 8.32
N PHE A 116 -0.59 -6.97 8.13
CA PHE A 116 -1.05 -7.83 9.20
C PHE A 116 -1.13 -9.29 8.75
N ILE A 117 -1.15 -10.20 9.73
CA ILE A 117 -1.31 -11.64 9.51
C ILE A 117 -2.69 -12.05 10.02
N MET A 118 -3.48 -12.72 9.18
CA MET A 118 -4.76 -13.31 9.61
C MET A 118 -4.53 -14.44 10.61
N VAL A 119 -5.24 -14.43 11.74
CA VAL A 119 -5.20 -15.52 12.73
C VAL A 119 -6.32 -16.53 12.48
N ASP A 120 -7.47 -16.03 12.03
CA ASP A 120 -8.64 -16.85 11.79
C ASP A 120 -8.97 -16.99 10.30
N ASP A 121 -9.65 -18.09 9.97
CA ASP A 121 -10.36 -18.22 8.72
C ASP A 121 -11.66 -17.41 8.77
N VAL A 122 -11.94 -16.65 7.70
CA VAL A 122 -13.22 -15.94 7.58
C VAL A 122 -14.24 -16.90 6.98
N ALA A 123 -15.18 -17.38 7.81
CA ALA A 123 -16.21 -18.32 7.39
C ALA A 123 -17.44 -17.61 6.81
N SER A 124 -17.78 -16.43 7.34
CA SER A 124 -18.95 -15.67 6.91
C SER A 124 -18.81 -14.18 7.15
N VAL A 125 -19.72 -13.40 6.59
CA VAL A 125 -19.89 -11.97 6.85
C VAL A 125 -21.34 -11.75 7.27
N ASP A 126 -21.56 -11.07 8.39
CA ASP A 126 -22.91 -10.83 8.91
C ASP A 126 -23.65 -9.69 8.18
N GLU A 127 -24.87 -9.39 8.62
CA GLU A 127 -25.74 -8.35 8.06
C GLU A 127 -25.14 -6.93 8.12
N GLN A 128 -24.19 -6.70 9.01
CA GLN A 128 -23.49 -5.42 9.16
C GLN A 128 -22.21 -5.37 8.32
N GLY A 129 -21.88 -6.45 7.61
CA GLY A 129 -20.65 -6.57 6.85
C GLY A 129 -19.45 -6.99 7.70
N VAL A 130 -19.68 -7.51 8.92
CA VAL A 130 -18.59 -7.87 9.84
C VAL A 130 -18.12 -9.31 9.57
N PRO A 131 -16.81 -9.53 9.31
CA PRO A 131 -16.25 -10.86 9.11
C PRO A 131 -16.28 -11.71 10.38
N ARG A 132 -16.73 -12.96 10.26
CA ARG A 132 -16.89 -13.91 11.36
C ARG A 132 -16.24 -15.26 11.06
N THR A 133 -15.77 -15.90 12.13
CA THR A 133 -15.24 -17.27 12.13
C THR A 133 -16.39 -18.28 12.01
N GLN A 134 -16.05 -19.58 11.93
CA GLN A 134 -17.04 -20.64 11.90
C GLN A 134 -17.85 -20.76 13.21
N SER A 135 -17.27 -20.37 14.35
CA SER A 135 -17.96 -20.32 15.65
C SER A 135 -18.90 -19.12 15.79
N GLY A 136 -18.83 -18.14 14.88
CA GLY A 136 -19.59 -16.90 14.93
C GLY A 136 -18.86 -15.74 15.61
N ASP A 137 -17.65 -15.98 16.12
CA ASP A 137 -16.78 -14.94 16.70
C ASP A 137 -16.26 -13.99 15.62
N LEU A 138 -15.74 -12.82 16.03
CA LEU A 138 -15.10 -11.89 15.10
C LEU A 138 -13.79 -12.48 14.60
N ALA A 139 -13.52 -12.36 13.30
CA ALA A 139 -12.23 -12.80 12.75
C ALA A 139 -11.09 -11.89 13.24
N GLU A 140 -10.04 -12.49 13.80
CA GLU A 140 -8.88 -11.79 14.35
C GLU A 140 -7.66 -11.79 13.39
N LEU A 141 -6.78 -10.82 13.63
CA LEU A 141 -5.50 -10.64 12.97
C LEU A 141 -4.43 -10.20 13.96
N VAL A 142 -3.16 -10.45 13.65
CA VAL A 142 -2.00 -9.93 14.38
C VAL A 142 -1.37 -8.78 13.62
N GLU A 143 -1.07 -7.70 14.34
CA GLU A 143 -0.48 -6.50 13.76
C GLU A 143 0.29 -5.63 14.76
N TYR A 144 1.12 -4.74 14.22
CA TYR A 144 1.60 -3.56 14.93
C TYR A 144 0.76 -2.34 14.52
N ALA A 145 -0.21 -1.97 15.34
CA ALA A 145 -1.03 -0.79 15.09
C ALA A 145 -1.43 -0.07 16.38
N ASN A 146 -1.63 1.24 16.25
CA ASN A 146 -2.48 2.03 17.14
C ASN A 146 -3.38 2.89 16.25
N THR A 147 -4.60 3.15 16.68
CA THR A 147 -5.42 4.24 16.14
C THR A 147 -4.88 5.60 16.62
N ILE A 148 -5.29 6.71 16.00
CA ILE A 148 -4.89 8.05 16.48
C ILE A 148 -5.36 8.31 17.92
N PRO A 149 -6.61 8.01 18.31
CA PRO A 149 -7.03 8.24 19.68
C PRO A 149 -6.16 7.47 20.69
N GLU A 150 -5.82 6.21 20.39
CA GLU A 150 -4.90 5.41 21.23
C GLU A 150 -3.50 6.03 21.25
N ALA A 151 -3.01 6.51 20.11
CA ALA A 151 -1.74 7.22 20.02
C ALA A 151 -1.73 8.50 20.88
N LEU A 152 -2.82 9.26 20.88
CA LEU A 152 -2.97 10.48 21.66
C LEU A 152 -2.99 10.18 23.16
N VAL A 153 -3.72 9.14 23.58
CA VAL A 153 -3.72 8.67 24.98
C VAL A 153 -2.30 8.29 25.38
N GLU A 154 -1.59 7.51 24.57
CA GLU A 154 -0.23 7.06 24.89
C GLU A 154 0.77 8.24 24.94
N VAL A 155 0.70 9.18 24.00
CA VAL A 155 1.54 10.39 24.02
C VAL A 155 1.19 11.27 25.23
N GLN A 156 -0.09 11.39 25.58
CA GLN A 156 -0.55 12.14 26.74
C GLN A 156 -0.02 11.53 28.04
N GLU A 157 -0.10 10.21 28.19
CA GLU A 157 0.48 9.46 29.31
C GLU A 157 2.01 9.66 29.39
N ARG A 158 2.73 9.48 28.27
CA ARG A 158 4.19 9.68 28.18
C ARG A 158 4.61 11.12 28.46
N SER A 159 3.75 12.10 28.16
CA SER A 159 4.00 13.52 28.46
C SER A 159 3.57 13.92 29.88
N SER A 160 2.89 13.03 30.62
CA SER A 160 2.23 13.33 31.90
C SER A 160 1.29 14.54 31.80
N GLY A 161 0.63 14.70 30.64
CA GLY A 161 -0.22 15.86 30.32
C GLY A 161 0.52 17.18 30.10
N SER A 162 1.86 17.19 30.05
CA SER A 162 2.65 18.41 29.88
C SER A 162 2.84 18.76 28.40
N TRP A 163 2.29 19.91 27.97
CA TRP A 163 2.46 20.44 26.61
C TRP A 163 3.93 20.58 26.19
N TRP A 164 4.81 21.03 27.08
CA TRP A 164 6.23 21.22 26.78
C TRP A 164 6.98 19.90 26.54
N ARG A 165 6.51 18.80 27.15
CA ARG A 165 7.06 17.46 26.96
C ARG A 165 6.43 16.74 25.78
N TRP A 166 5.30 17.24 25.29
CA TRP A 166 4.52 16.62 24.23
C TRP A 166 5.35 16.36 22.96
N PRO A 167 6.15 17.30 22.40
CA PRO A 167 6.92 17.04 21.18
C PRO A 167 7.92 15.89 21.34
N MET A 168 8.60 15.83 22.50
CA MET A 168 9.55 14.75 22.79
C MET A 168 8.83 13.42 23.03
N ALA A 169 7.68 13.45 23.72
CA ALA A 169 6.84 12.27 23.91
C ALA A 169 6.30 11.73 22.58
N ALA A 170 5.86 12.60 21.67
CA ALA A 170 5.42 12.25 20.32
C ALA A 170 6.57 11.69 19.48
N ALA A 171 7.75 12.31 19.50
CA ALA A 171 8.92 11.81 18.79
C ALA A 171 9.34 10.42 19.31
N ARG A 172 9.40 10.23 20.64
CA ARG A 172 9.67 8.92 21.25
C ARG A 172 8.59 7.92 20.91
N PHE A 173 7.32 8.31 20.94
CA PHE A 173 6.23 7.46 20.50
C PHE A 173 6.41 7.02 19.05
N LEU A 174 6.82 7.88 18.12
CA LEU A 174 7.04 7.47 16.73
C LEU A 174 8.25 6.53 16.54
N LEU A 175 9.28 6.67 17.37
CA LEU A 175 10.51 5.86 17.31
C LEU A 175 10.46 4.58 18.14
N ASP A 176 9.52 4.50 19.08
CA ASP A 176 9.37 3.43 20.06
C ASP A 176 7.87 3.22 20.27
N LYS A 177 7.18 2.95 19.15
CA LYS A 177 5.73 2.86 19.06
C LYS A 177 5.29 1.42 19.17
N SER A 178 4.10 1.25 19.71
CA SER A 178 3.19 0.16 19.41
C SER A 178 3.56 -1.20 19.96
N ARG A 179 2.50 -1.90 20.32
CA ARG A 179 2.50 -3.26 20.81
C ARG A 179 2.06 -4.13 19.65
N CYS A 180 2.69 -5.29 19.50
CA CYS A 180 2.11 -6.34 18.69
C CYS A 180 0.86 -6.80 19.41
N GLN A 181 -0.29 -6.81 18.74
CA GLN A 181 -1.55 -7.16 19.37
C GLN A 181 -2.43 -7.95 18.42
N ARG A 182 -3.45 -8.58 19.02
CA ARG A 182 -4.59 -9.09 18.30
C ARG A 182 -5.61 -7.97 18.11
N SER A 183 -6.00 -7.74 16.88
CA SER A 183 -7.07 -6.82 16.51
C SER A 183 -8.14 -7.58 15.75
N THR A 184 -9.32 -6.98 15.62
CA THR A 184 -10.38 -7.56 14.80
C THR A 184 -10.24 -7.08 13.37
N LEU A 185 -10.49 -7.96 12.40
CA LEU A 185 -10.52 -7.54 10.99
C LEU A 185 -11.56 -6.43 10.77
N ALA A 186 -12.65 -6.43 11.55
CA ALA A 186 -13.68 -5.40 11.53
C ALA A 186 -13.15 -3.97 11.75
N ASP A 187 -12.03 -3.78 12.46
CA ASP A 187 -11.42 -2.44 12.65
C ASP A 187 -10.99 -1.79 11.32
N TYR A 188 -10.90 -2.57 10.25
CA TYR A 188 -10.59 -2.13 8.89
C TYR A 188 -11.80 -2.08 7.97
N GLY A 189 -13.01 -2.29 8.49
CA GLY A 189 -14.24 -2.39 7.72
C GLY A 189 -14.57 -1.18 6.85
N ASP A 190 -13.97 -0.02 7.10
CA ASP A 190 -14.15 1.19 6.28
C ASP A 190 -13.26 1.27 5.04
N THR A 191 -12.21 0.43 5.01
CA THR A 191 -11.30 0.34 3.88
C THR A 191 -11.90 -0.60 2.84
N LYS A 192 -12.35 -0.07 1.70
CA LYS A 192 -12.98 -0.89 0.66
C LYS A 192 -12.02 -1.91 0.02
N HIS A 193 -10.73 -1.58 -0.02
CA HIS A 193 -9.70 -2.35 -0.70
C HIS A 193 -8.75 -2.97 0.32
N LEU A 194 -8.78 -4.31 0.38
CA LEU A 194 -7.86 -5.14 1.14
C LEU A 194 -7.06 -5.99 0.14
N TYR A 195 -5.77 -6.11 0.38
CA TYR A 195 -4.86 -6.87 -0.48
C TYR A 195 -4.27 -8.04 0.30
N ARG A 196 -4.01 -9.14 -0.40
CA ARG A 196 -3.30 -10.31 0.11
C ARG A 196 -2.05 -10.56 -0.73
N VAL A 197 -0.95 -10.93 -0.09
CA VAL A 197 0.26 -11.39 -0.78
C VAL A 197 0.02 -12.76 -1.41
N VAL A 198 0.36 -12.91 -2.69
CA VAL A 198 0.24 -14.19 -3.40
C VAL A 198 1.44 -15.06 -3.08
N GLU A 199 1.22 -16.10 -2.28
CA GLU A 199 2.27 -17.05 -1.88
C GLU A 199 1.74 -18.49 -1.95
N PRO A 200 2.60 -19.46 -2.31
CA PRO A 200 2.26 -20.86 -2.12
C PRO A 200 2.28 -21.15 -0.61
N MET A 201 1.15 -21.54 -0.05
CA MET A 201 1.04 -21.87 1.37
C MET A 201 0.31 -23.20 1.55
N THR A 202 0.95 -24.16 2.21
CA THR A 202 0.27 -25.39 2.66
C THR A 202 -0.50 -25.13 3.95
N PRO A 203 -1.43 -26.02 4.35
CA PRO A 203 -2.08 -25.94 5.66
C PRO A 203 -1.10 -25.90 6.83
N GLU A 204 0.02 -26.64 6.73
CA GLU A 204 1.08 -26.68 7.73
C GLU A 204 1.85 -25.37 7.80
N ASP A 205 2.14 -24.74 6.66
CA ASP A 205 2.74 -23.41 6.63
C ASP A 205 1.85 -22.39 7.33
N ARG A 206 0.54 -22.43 7.05
CA ARG A 206 -0.43 -21.53 7.68
C ARG A 206 -0.50 -21.72 9.19
N ALA A 207 -0.52 -22.96 9.67
CA ALA A 207 -0.49 -23.25 11.09
C ALA A 207 0.78 -22.70 11.75
N ARG A 208 1.95 -22.95 11.16
CA ARG A 208 3.24 -22.43 11.65
C ARG A 208 3.25 -20.89 11.71
N ILE A 209 2.73 -20.23 10.67
CA ILE A 209 2.66 -18.75 10.60
C ILE A 209 1.79 -18.21 11.74
N VAL A 210 0.64 -18.85 12.01
CA VAL A 210 -0.26 -18.43 13.09
C VAL A 210 0.38 -18.67 14.46
N ASP A 211 0.98 -19.85 14.68
CA ASP A 211 1.68 -20.16 15.93
C ASP A 211 2.79 -19.15 16.22
N GLU A 212 3.56 -18.79 15.19
CA GLU A 212 4.61 -17.77 15.30
C GLU A 212 4.04 -16.37 15.55
N ALA A 213 2.95 -15.99 14.87
CA ALA A 213 2.28 -14.72 15.10
C ALA A 213 1.83 -14.59 16.56
N MET A 214 1.21 -15.65 17.10
CA MET A 214 0.76 -15.71 18.49
C MET A 214 1.92 -15.67 19.49
N ARG A 215 2.99 -16.41 19.22
CA ARG A 215 4.21 -16.37 20.04
C ARG A 215 4.80 -14.96 20.10
N ILE A 216 4.82 -14.24 18.98
CA ILE A 216 5.34 -12.88 18.92
C ILE A 216 4.43 -11.91 19.67
N VAL A 217 3.11 -12.04 19.62
CA VAL A 217 2.21 -11.19 20.43
C VAL A 217 2.60 -11.22 21.91
N ASP A 218 3.02 -12.38 22.42
CA ASP A 218 3.44 -12.55 23.81
C ASP A 218 4.86 -12.03 24.11
N SER A 219 5.73 -11.93 23.10
CA SER A 219 7.16 -11.62 23.27
C SER A 219 7.64 -10.39 22.50
N ALA A 220 6.74 -9.60 21.90
CA ALA A 220 7.09 -8.59 20.92
C ALA A 220 7.96 -7.47 21.52
N GLU A 221 9.03 -7.15 20.80
CA GLU A 221 9.81 -5.93 21.01
C GLU A 221 9.01 -4.70 20.59
N THR A 222 9.48 -3.52 20.99
CA THR A 222 8.84 -2.27 20.61
C THR A 222 9.02 -1.98 19.13
N TYR A 223 7.96 -1.51 18.48
CA TYR A 223 8.00 -1.22 17.06
C TYR A 223 8.68 0.11 16.78
N ASN A 224 9.24 0.17 15.57
CA ASN A 224 9.80 1.37 15.00
C ASN A 224 9.36 1.51 13.54
N VAL A 225 8.85 2.69 13.17
CA VAL A 225 8.32 2.94 11.82
C VAL A 225 9.32 2.68 10.70
N LEU A 226 10.62 2.80 10.97
CA LEU A 226 11.70 2.64 10.00
C LEU A 226 12.35 1.25 10.03
N TRP A 227 12.61 0.65 11.19
CA TRP A 227 13.41 -0.59 11.25
C TRP A 227 12.72 -1.76 11.95
N ASN A 228 11.58 -1.56 12.59
CA ASN A 228 10.80 -2.64 13.21
C ASN A 228 9.30 -2.37 13.02
N ASN A 229 8.88 -2.29 11.75
CA ASN A 229 7.50 -1.92 11.41
C ASN A 229 6.61 -3.15 11.12
N CYS A 230 5.33 -2.91 10.81
CA CYS A 230 4.35 -3.96 10.55
C CYS A 230 4.73 -4.85 9.35
N GLU A 231 5.46 -4.31 8.37
CA GLU A 231 5.97 -5.09 7.23
C GLU A 231 7.13 -6.00 7.64
N HIS A 232 8.09 -5.50 8.44
CA HIS A 232 9.18 -6.31 8.99
C HIS A 232 8.63 -7.48 9.80
N LEU A 233 7.66 -7.19 10.67
CA LEU A 233 6.98 -8.20 11.48
C LEU A 233 6.31 -9.25 10.60
N SER A 234 5.46 -8.81 9.68
CA SER A 234 4.68 -9.73 8.85
C SER A 234 5.59 -10.62 8.01
N ASN A 235 6.69 -10.08 7.47
CA ASN A 235 7.69 -10.85 6.72
C ASN A 235 8.51 -11.80 7.62
N HIS A 236 8.77 -11.41 8.87
CA HIS A 236 9.42 -12.30 9.83
C HIS A 236 8.53 -13.48 10.21
N ILE A 237 7.25 -13.23 10.48
CA ILE A 237 6.27 -14.29 10.76
C ILE A 237 6.10 -15.20 9.54
N SER A 238 5.91 -14.63 8.34
CA SER A 238 5.57 -15.41 7.14
C SER A 238 6.76 -16.16 6.55
N ARG A 239 7.94 -15.54 6.53
CA ARG A 239 9.12 -16.02 5.79
C ARG A 239 10.37 -16.22 6.65
N GLY A 240 10.31 -15.93 7.95
CA GLY A 240 11.47 -15.92 8.85
C GLY A 240 12.43 -14.75 8.62
N ASN A 241 12.16 -13.87 7.65
CA ASN A 241 13.07 -12.80 7.24
C ASN A 241 12.57 -11.43 7.69
N PHE A 242 13.37 -10.75 8.50
CA PHE A 242 13.04 -9.43 9.01
C PHE A 242 13.47 -8.32 8.03
N THR A 243 12.66 -8.07 7.00
CA THR A 243 12.93 -7.08 5.95
C THR A 243 11.68 -6.31 5.55
N SER A 244 11.84 -5.07 5.08
CA SER A 244 10.75 -4.23 4.58
C SER A 244 11.05 -3.71 3.18
N PRO A 245 10.40 -4.27 2.14
CA PRO A 245 10.35 -3.68 0.81
C PRO A 245 10.06 -2.17 0.78
N ASN A 246 9.12 -1.67 1.60
CA ASN A 246 8.81 -0.24 1.65
C ASN A 246 10.01 0.59 2.10
N MET A 247 10.78 0.10 3.08
CA MET A 247 11.96 0.82 3.54
C MET A 247 13.08 0.80 2.50
N HIS A 248 13.29 -0.30 1.78
CA HIS A 248 14.23 -0.31 0.66
C HIS A 248 13.82 0.70 -0.42
N PHE A 249 12.53 0.76 -0.75
CA PHE A 249 11.98 1.74 -1.69
C PHE A 249 12.18 3.19 -1.22
N GLY A 250 11.92 3.46 0.07
CA GLY A 250 12.13 4.78 0.68
C GLY A 250 13.59 5.21 0.68
N VAL A 251 14.50 4.34 1.12
CA VAL A 251 15.95 4.59 1.13
C VAL A 251 16.46 4.85 -0.28
N TRP A 252 16.05 4.04 -1.26
CA TRP A 252 16.44 4.26 -2.65
C TRP A 252 15.94 5.61 -3.19
N SER A 253 14.71 5.99 -2.85
CA SER A 253 14.16 7.30 -3.23
C SER A 253 14.96 8.46 -2.64
N ILE A 254 15.40 8.35 -1.38
CA ILE A 254 16.29 9.33 -0.73
C ILE A 254 17.65 9.37 -1.42
N CYS A 255 18.28 8.21 -1.65
CA CYS A 255 19.57 8.13 -2.36
C CYS A 255 19.51 8.79 -3.74
N ARG A 256 18.45 8.54 -4.50
CA ARG A 256 18.23 9.18 -5.81
C ARG A 256 18.08 10.69 -5.70
N ALA A 257 17.33 11.18 -4.71
CA ALA A 257 17.21 12.61 -4.47
C ALA A 257 18.57 13.25 -4.13
N LEU A 258 19.40 12.57 -3.32
CA LEU A 258 20.75 13.03 -2.99
C LEU A 258 21.69 13.04 -4.21
N LEU A 259 21.67 11.98 -5.03
CA LEU A 259 22.44 11.93 -6.29
C LEU A 259 22.01 13.05 -7.23
N PHE A 260 20.70 13.30 -7.34
CA PHE A 260 20.20 14.44 -8.11
C PHE A 260 20.74 15.77 -7.59
N LEU A 261 20.68 16.01 -6.27
CA LEU A 261 21.22 17.22 -5.65
C LEU A 261 22.72 17.37 -5.93
N LEU A 262 23.48 16.29 -5.91
CA LEU A 262 24.90 16.30 -6.27
C LEU A 262 25.11 16.69 -7.75
N GLY A 263 24.38 16.08 -8.67
CA GLY A 263 24.43 16.44 -10.09
C GLY A 263 24.06 17.90 -10.32
N TYR A 264 23.07 18.39 -9.59
CA TYR A 264 22.65 19.78 -9.61
C TYR A 264 23.72 20.73 -9.05
N ILE A 265 24.38 20.37 -7.96
CA ILE A 265 25.52 21.13 -7.42
C ILE A 265 26.64 21.19 -8.45
N CYS A 266 26.99 20.08 -9.11
CA CYS A 266 27.96 20.08 -10.20
C CYS A 266 27.56 21.05 -11.32
N LEU A 267 26.29 21.02 -11.73
CA LEU A 267 25.77 21.92 -12.76
C LEU A 267 25.86 23.40 -12.34
N HIS A 268 25.48 23.73 -11.11
CA HIS A 268 25.48 25.11 -10.62
C HIS A 268 26.90 25.63 -10.35
N THR A 269 27.71 24.85 -9.62
CA THR A 269 29.06 25.27 -9.20
C THR A 269 30.07 25.20 -10.34
N LEU A 270 30.17 24.06 -11.04
CA LEU A 270 31.12 23.89 -12.13
C LEU A 270 30.62 24.56 -13.41
N GLY A 271 29.32 24.49 -13.67
CA GLY A 271 28.73 25.11 -14.85
C GLY A 271 28.64 26.64 -14.72
N GLY A 272 28.08 27.15 -13.63
CA GLY A 272 27.94 28.60 -13.40
C GLY A 272 29.28 29.31 -13.25
N ALA A 273 30.18 28.81 -12.41
CA ALA A 273 31.47 29.46 -12.21
C ALA A 273 32.34 29.43 -13.48
N CYS A 274 32.29 28.35 -14.28
CA CYS A 274 33.07 28.29 -15.53
C CYS A 274 32.46 29.14 -16.65
N TYR A 275 31.12 29.19 -16.74
CA TYR A 275 30.42 30.01 -17.72
C TYR A 275 30.70 31.50 -17.47
N ASP A 276 30.56 31.95 -16.23
CA ASP A 276 30.75 33.35 -15.85
C ASP A 276 32.23 33.79 -15.90
N ARG A 277 33.20 32.91 -15.55
CA ARG A 277 34.63 33.27 -15.57
C ARG A 277 35.32 33.11 -16.92
N PHE A 278 35.01 32.05 -17.67
CA PHE A 278 35.83 31.66 -18.83
C PHE A 278 35.14 31.87 -20.18
N CYS A 279 33.94 32.46 -20.21
CA CYS A 279 33.16 32.68 -21.43
C CYS A 279 32.98 31.41 -22.28
N VAL A 280 32.97 30.23 -21.64
CA VAL A 280 32.80 28.95 -22.35
C VAL A 280 31.33 28.78 -22.67
N SER A 281 31.02 28.63 -23.96
CA SER A 281 29.63 28.55 -24.44
C SER A 281 28.86 27.34 -23.88
N LYS A 282 29.53 26.23 -23.55
CA LYS A 282 28.92 25.03 -22.93
C LYS A 282 29.90 24.32 -21.97
N PRO A 283 29.63 24.28 -20.65
CA PRO A 283 30.48 23.57 -19.69
C PRO A 283 30.24 22.05 -19.78
N LEU A 284 30.78 21.41 -20.82
CA LEU A 284 30.53 20.00 -21.15
C LEU A 284 30.77 19.05 -19.96
N GLY A 285 31.84 19.26 -19.20
CA GLY A 285 32.13 18.46 -18.01
C GLY A 285 31.03 18.52 -16.94
N ALA A 286 30.45 19.70 -16.71
CA ALA A 286 29.35 19.87 -15.76
C ALA A 286 28.05 19.21 -16.26
N ILE A 287 27.79 19.26 -17.58
CA ILE A 287 26.66 18.57 -18.21
C ILE A 287 26.80 17.05 -18.08
N ILE A 288 27.99 16.52 -18.38
CA ILE A 288 28.26 15.08 -18.23
C ILE A 288 28.08 14.65 -16.78
N ALA A 289 28.68 15.38 -15.83
CA ALA A 289 28.55 15.10 -14.40
C ALA A 289 27.08 15.13 -13.96
N TYR A 290 26.31 16.13 -14.40
CA TYR A 290 24.87 16.21 -14.14
C TYR A 290 24.14 14.96 -14.61
N HIS A 291 24.32 14.53 -15.87
CA HIS A 291 23.62 13.35 -16.38
C HIS A 291 24.05 12.05 -15.70
N VAL A 292 25.32 11.91 -15.32
CA VAL A 292 25.82 10.76 -14.56
C VAL A 292 25.12 10.64 -13.20
N PHE A 293 24.89 11.75 -12.51
CA PHE A 293 24.30 11.74 -11.16
C PHE A 293 22.77 11.88 -11.13
N ALA A 294 22.17 12.53 -12.13
CA ALA A 294 20.73 12.79 -12.17
C ALA A 294 19.98 11.85 -13.11
N THR A 295 20.35 11.84 -14.40
CA THR A 295 19.62 11.11 -15.44
C THR A 295 19.89 9.61 -15.41
N ALA A 296 21.16 9.21 -15.35
CA ALA A 296 21.56 7.81 -15.44
C ALA A 296 20.95 6.93 -14.32
N PRO A 297 20.90 7.36 -13.04
CA PRO A 297 20.27 6.57 -11.99
C PRO A 297 18.78 6.34 -12.21
N VAL A 298 18.05 7.32 -12.80
CA VAL A 298 16.63 7.17 -13.12
C VAL A 298 16.42 6.15 -14.24
N VAL A 299 17.23 6.23 -15.30
CA VAL A 299 17.17 5.29 -16.43
C VAL A 299 17.51 3.88 -15.95
N LEU A 300 18.60 3.73 -15.19
CA LEU A 300 19.02 2.44 -14.64
C LEU A 300 17.98 1.87 -13.68
N GLN A 301 17.38 2.70 -12.83
CA GLN A 301 16.28 2.26 -11.95
C GLN A 301 15.12 1.71 -12.78
N ALA A 302 14.64 2.42 -13.80
CA ALA A 302 13.53 1.97 -14.62
C ALA A 302 13.83 0.62 -15.30
N LEU A 303 15.03 0.47 -15.86
CA LEU A 303 15.47 -0.77 -16.52
C LEU A 303 15.61 -1.94 -15.53
N VAL A 304 16.25 -1.72 -14.38
CA VAL A 304 16.46 -2.74 -13.35
C VAL A 304 15.12 -3.17 -12.74
N THR A 305 14.24 -2.23 -12.42
CA THR A 305 12.89 -2.50 -11.93
C THR A 305 12.11 -3.35 -12.92
N PHE A 306 12.11 -3.00 -14.21
CA PHE A 306 11.43 -3.78 -15.24
C PHE A 306 12.03 -5.19 -15.38
N ALA A 307 13.36 -5.32 -15.37
CA ALA A 307 14.02 -6.62 -15.49
C ALA A 307 13.74 -7.53 -14.29
N VAL A 308 13.80 -6.99 -13.07
CA VAL A 308 13.50 -7.72 -11.83
C VAL A 308 12.02 -8.10 -11.78
N GLY A 309 11.12 -7.18 -12.12
CA GLY A 309 9.68 -7.40 -12.23
C GLY A 309 9.37 -8.53 -13.20
N THR A 310 9.89 -8.43 -14.42
CA THR A 310 9.71 -9.44 -15.47
C THR A 310 10.16 -10.82 -15.01
N ARG A 311 11.37 -10.92 -14.43
CA ARG A 311 11.89 -12.19 -13.90
C ARG A 311 11.00 -12.74 -12.79
N SER A 312 10.51 -11.91 -11.88
CA SER A 312 9.67 -12.36 -10.78
C SER A 312 8.28 -12.83 -11.24
N VAL A 313 7.65 -12.07 -12.13
CA VAL A 313 6.34 -12.42 -12.73
C VAL A 313 6.44 -13.73 -13.47
N TRP A 314 7.48 -13.90 -14.31
CA TRP A 314 7.69 -15.14 -15.05
C TRP A 314 7.89 -16.34 -14.11
N ARG A 315 8.72 -16.18 -13.08
CA ARG A 315 8.93 -17.23 -12.08
C ARG A 315 7.62 -17.63 -11.39
N GLN A 316 6.80 -16.66 -10.98
CA GLN A 316 5.52 -16.94 -10.31
C GLN A 316 4.50 -17.59 -11.25
N HIS A 317 4.53 -17.24 -12.53
CA HIS A 317 3.75 -17.93 -13.55
C HIS A 317 4.20 -19.40 -13.71
N CYS A 318 5.51 -19.67 -13.78
CA CYS A 318 6.04 -21.03 -13.81
C CYS A 318 5.69 -21.85 -12.56
N GLN A 319 5.48 -21.19 -11.42
CA GLN A 319 5.02 -21.81 -10.16
C GLN A 319 3.49 -21.95 -10.08
N SER A 320 2.76 -21.60 -11.13
CA SER A 320 1.28 -21.62 -11.18
C SER A 320 0.59 -20.74 -10.11
N LEU A 321 1.29 -19.73 -9.59
CA LEU A 321 0.72 -18.76 -8.63
C LEU A 321 -0.14 -17.69 -9.31
N ILE A 322 0.15 -17.44 -10.59
CA ILE A 322 -0.60 -16.54 -11.45
C ILE A 322 -0.90 -17.22 -12.78
N ASN A 323 -2.08 -16.94 -13.33
CA ASN A 323 -2.46 -17.47 -14.63
C ASN A 323 -1.75 -16.69 -15.77
N ARG A 324 -1.97 -17.13 -17.01
CA ARG A 324 -1.37 -16.52 -18.20
C ARG A 324 -1.78 -15.06 -18.37
N ASP A 325 -3.05 -14.74 -18.16
CA ASP A 325 -3.59 -13.39 -18.37
C ASP A 325 -3.04 -12.41 -17.33
N ASP A 326 -2.92 -12.84 -16.07
CA ASP A 326 -2.27 -12.12 -14.99
C ASP A 326 -0.79 -11.83 -15.31
N CYS A 327 -0.08 -12.82 -15.87
CA CYS A 327 1.31 -12.66 -16.28
C CYS A 327 1.45 -11.58 -17.36
N PHE A 328 0.65 -11.65 -18.44
CA PHE A 328 0.68 -10.63 -19.50
C PHE A 328 0.24 -9.25 -19.01
N HIS A 329 -0.77 -9.18 -18.14
CA HIS A 329 -1.20 -7.93 -17.51
C HIS A 329 -0.04 -7.26 -16.79
N LEU A 330 0.63 -7.99 -15.89
CA LEU A 330 1.73 -7.47 -15.08
C LEU A 330 2.91 -7.05 -15.98
N LEU A 331 3.31 -7.87 -16.94
CA LEU A 331 4.41 -7.54 -17.86
C LEU A 331 4.10 -6.32 -18.72
N GLY A 332 2.90 -6.26 -19.31
CA GLY A 332 2.48 -5.13 -20.14
C GLY A 332 2.40 -3.84 -19.33
N LYS A 333 1.88 -3.92 -18.11
CA LYS A 333 1.82 -2.78 -17.20
C LYS A 333 3.20 -2.31 -16.75
N GLU A 334 4.13 -3.19 -16.38
CA GLU A 334 5.47 -2.74 -15.99
C GLU A 334 6.30 -2.23 -17.17
N PHE A 335 6.10 -2.79 -18.36
CA PHE A 335 6.71 -2.25 -19.58
C PHE A 335 6.20 -0.83 -19.87
N GLY A 336 4.87 -0.63 -19.78
CA GLY A 336 4.25 0.69 -19.90
C GLY A 336 4.79 1.67 -18.85
N ARG A 337 4.92 1.24 -17.60
CA ARG A 337 5.49 2.04 -16.50
C ARG A 337 6.94 2.44 -16.80
N MET A 338 7.78 1.49 -17.24
CA MET A 338 9.17 1.77 -17.61
C MET A 338 9.27 2.85 -18.69
N ILE A 339 8.46 2.76 -19.75
CA ILE A 339 8.45 3.74 -20.85
C ILE A 339 7.89 5.08 -20.39
N VAL A 340 6.70 5.08 -19.82
CA VAL A 340 6.00 6.32 -19.50
C VAL A 340 6.61 6.97 -18.26
N ALA A 341 6.64 6.28 -17.13
CA ALA A 341 7.17 6.84 -15.89
C ALA A 341 8.69 7.08 -15.99
N GLY A 342 9.44 6.04 -16.36
CA GLY A 342 10.89 6.10 -16.48
C GLY A 342 11.36 7.03 -17.61
N GLY A 343 10.78 6.89 -18.81
CA GLY A 343 11.14 7.70 -19.96
C GLY A 343 10.77 9.18 -19.83
N SER A 344 9.56 9.50 -19.33
CA SER A 344 9.17 10.91 -19.13
C SER A 344 9.98 11.57 -18.01
N ALA A 345 10.28 10.86 -16.92
CA ALA A 345 11.13 11.39 -15.87
C ALA A 345 12.57 11.62 -16.37
N ALA A 346 13.12 10.67 -17.12
CA ALA A 346 14.44 10.81 -17.73
C ALA A 346 14.49 11.98 -18.71
N ALA A 347 13.47 12.14 -19.56
CA ALA A 347 13.37 13.25 -20.51
C ALA A 347 13.25 14.60 -19.77
N ALA A 348 12.38 14.68 -18.78
CA ALA A 348 12.20 15.87 -17.95
C ALA A 348 13.52 16.26 -17.27
N ILE A 349 14.22 15.33 -16.63
CA ILE A 349 15.51 15.60 -15.97
C ILE A 349 16.59 15.97 -17.00
N SER A 350 16.60 15.35 -18.19
CA SER A 350 17.64 15.59 -19.18
C SER A 350 17.65 17.01 -19.77
N VAL A 351 16.50 17.68 -19.83
CA VAL A 351 16.40 19.06 -20.35
C VAL A 351 16.71 20.13 -19.31
N MET A 352 16.91 19.75 -18.06
CA MET A 352 17.05 20.68 -16.93
C MET A 352 18.31 21.52 -16.93
N PRO A 353 19.47 21.07 -17.43
CA PRO A 353 20.62 21.96 -17.63
C PRO A 353 20.25 23.21 -18.42
N GLU A 354 19.63 23.00 -19.59
CA GLU A 354 19.21 24.06 -20.50
C GLU A 354 18.15 24.97 -19.84
N MET A 355 17.12 24.38 -19.24
CA MET A 355 16.08 25.15 -18.54
C MET A 355 16.64 25.98 -17.39
N THR A 356 17.57 25.42 -16.61
CA THR A 356 18.18 26.10 -15.47
C THR A 356 18.96 27.33 -15.90
N TRP A 357 19.72 27.24 -16.99
CA TRP A 357 20.50 28.36 -17.50
C TRP A 357 19.64 29.47 -18.12
N HIS A 358 18.60 29.12 -18.88
CA HIS A 358 17.72 30.12 -19.50
C HIS A 358 16.80 30.81 -18.50
N THR A 359 16.17 30.05 -17.62
CA THR A 359 15.15 30.60 -16.71
C THR A 359 15.73 31.19 -15.43
N LYS A 360 16.93 30.75 -15.03
CA LYS A 360 17.56 31.05 -13.73
C LYS A 360 16.69 30.67 -12.53
N GLN A 361 15.68 29.80 -12.71
CA GLN A 361 14.77 29.34 -11.65
C GLN A 361 15.31 28.08 -10.95
N TYR A 362 16.46 28.24 -10.29
CA TYR A 362 17.24 27.13 -9.73
C TYR A 362 16.42 26.23 -8.78
N ALA A 363 15.74 26.83 -7.80
CA ALA A 363 14.99 26.09 -6.79
C ALA A 363 13.80 25.29 -7.38
N LEU A 364 13.05 25.89 -8.31
CA LEU A 364 11.91 25.23 -8.94
C LEU A 364 12.35 24.03 -9.78
N THR A 365 13.40 24.20 -10.59
CA THR A 365 14.00 23.12 -11.39
C THR A 365 14.47 21.98 -10.49
N GLY A 366 15.14 22.29 -9.38
CA GLY A 366 15.57 21.28 -8.40
C GLY A 366 14.40 20.47 -7.83
N LEU A 367 13.32 21.16 -7.40
CA LEU A 367 12.12 20.52 -6.87
C LEU A 367 11.43 19.62 -7.92
N LEU A 368 11.26 20.13 -9.14
CA LEU A 368 10.64 19.40 -10.24
C LEU A 368 11.41 18.12 -10.56
N CYS A 369 12.74 18.15 -10.53
CA CYS A 369 13.54 16.95 -10.80
C CYS A 369 13.44 15.88 -9.71
N VAL A 370 13.45 16.28 -8.43
CA VAL A 370 13.27 15.35 -7.31
C VAL A 370 11.90 14.68 -7.43
N ALA A 371 10.87 15.46 -7.77
CA ALA A 371 9.50 15.00 -7.93
C ALA A 371 9.23 14.28 -9.27
N ALA A 372 10.06 14.47 -10.30
CA ALA A 372 9.77 14.06 -11.68
C ALA A 372 9.34 12.60 -11.79
N TYR A 373 10.13 11.68 -11.22
CA TYR A 373 9.80 10.25 -11.27
C TYR A 373 8.47 9.92 -10.57
N LEU A 374 8.23 10.50 -9.39
CA LEU A 374 7.01 10.25 -8.64
C LEU A 374 5.78 10.80 -9.38
N LEU A 375 5.87 12.02 -9.91
CA LEU A 375 4.79 12.63 -10.69
C LEU A 375 4.51 11.84 -11.97
N SER A 376 5.56 11.41 -12.66
CA SER A 376 5.44 10.58 -13.86
C SER A 376 4.80 9.22 -13.56
N ASP A 377 5.13 8.59 -12.43
CA ASP A 377 4.51 7.32 -12.02
C ASP A 377 3.04 7.51 -11.60
N VAL A 378 2.72 8.59 -10.88
CA VAL A 378 1.34 8.97 -10.54
C VAL A 378 0.50 9.17 -11.80
N VAL A 379 1.00 9.93 -12.77
CA VAL A 379 0.31 10.15 -14.06
C VAL A 379 0.13 8.83 -14.80
N TYR A 380 1.16 7.99 -14.85
CA TYR A 380 1.07 6.67 -15.44
C TYR A 380 -0.02 5.81 -14.79
N ASN A 381 -0.03 5.71 -13.46
CA ASN A 381 -1.01 4.89 -12.74
C ASN A 381 -2.44 5.40 -12.97
N ILE A 382 -2.67 6.72 -12.93
CA ILE A 382 -3.98 7.30 -13.25
C ILE A 382 -4.42 6.94 -14.67
N LEU A 383 -3.54 7.14 -15.66
CA LEU A 383 -3.85 6.84 -17.07
C LEU A 383 -4.09 5.35 -17.30
N ALA A 384 -3.24 4.48 -16.75
CA ALA A 384 -3.38 3.03 -16.87
C ALA A 384 -4.70 2.55 -16.26
N HIS A 385 -5.07 3.06 -15.08
CA HIS A 385 -6.35 2.73 -14.45
C HIS A 385 -7.55 3.31 -15.21
N ALA A 386 -7.44 4.52 -15.76
CA ALA A 386 -8.47 5.12 -16.60
C ALA A 386 -8.70 4.30 -17.87
N VAL A 387 -7.65 3.94 -18.61
CA VAL A 387 -7.73 3.10 -19.81
C VAL A 387 -8.34 1.74 -19.47
N MET A 388 -7.87 1.09 -18.40
CA MET A 388 -8.38 -0.20 -17.97
C MET A 388 -9.87 -0.15 -17.62
N ARG A 389 -10.30 0.82 -16.80
CA ARG A 389 -11.66 0.88 -16.26
C ARG A 389 -12.68 1.51 -17.21
N LEU A 390 -12.27 2.49 -18.03
CA LEU A 390 -13.17 3.23 -18.91
C LEU A 390 -13.19 2.68 -20.33
N VAL A 391 -12.16 1.95 -20.75
CA VAL A 391 -12.01 1.47 -22.13
C VAL A 391 -11.95 -0.05 -22.15
N PHE A 392 -10.96 -0.67 -21.50
CA PHE A 392 -10.75 -2.12 -21.65
C PHE A 392 -11.86 -2.99 -21.05
N ILE A 393 -12.25 -2.74 -19.80
CA ILE A 393 -13.31 -3.51 -19.14
C ILE A 393 -14.68 -3.30 -19.81
N PRO A 394 -15.14 -2.06 -20.10
CA PRO A 394 -16.46 -1.87 -20.69
C PRO A 394 -16.59 -2.40 -22.12
N VAL A 395 -15.54 -2.30 -22.94
CA VAL A 395 -15.61 -2.65 -24.37
C VAL A 395 -15.30 -4.12 -24.62
N TRP A 396 -14.35 -4.72 -23.88
CA TRP A 396 -13.92 -6.10 -24.12
C TRP A 396 -14.18 -7.05 -22.95
N GLY A 397 -14.71 -6.55 -21.81
CA GLY A 397 -14.88 -7.35 -20.60
C GLY A 397 -13.57 -7.82 -19.98
N LYS A 398 -12.45 -7.21 -20.38
CA LYS A 398 -11.10 -7.66 -20.05
C LYS A 398 -10.23 -6.51 -19.57
N VAL A 399 -9.23 -6.85 -18.76
CA VAL A 399 -8.23 -5.91 -18.27
C VAL A 399 -7.18 -5.59 -19.35
N TRP A 400 -6.97 -6.50 -20.31
CA TRP A 400 -6.03 -6.33 -21.42
C TRP A 400 -6.51 -7.10 -22.66
N LEU A 401 -6.05 -6.65 -23.84
CA LEU A 401 -6.42 -7.24 -25.14
C LEU A 401 -5.65 -8.54 -25.49
N ILE A 402 -4.91 -9.11 -24.54
CA ILE A 402 -4.10 -10.32 -24.74
C ILE A 402 -4.76 -11.46 -23.96
N GLY A 403 -5.09 -12.55 -24.66
CA GLY A 403 -5.75 -13.75 -24.11
C GLY A 403 -7.01 -14.12 -24.91
N PRO A 404 -7.36 -15.42 -25.00
CA PRO A 404 -8.47 -15.88 -25.84
C PRO A 404 -9.78 -15.18 -25.46
N SER A 405 -10.46 -14.60 -26.46
CA SER A 405 -11.80 -14.02 -26.33
C SER A 405 -12.82 -15.15 -26.28
N GLY A 406 -12.97 -15.78 -25.12
CA GLY A 406 -13.92 -16.86 -24.92
C GLY A 406 -14.75 -16.62 -23.67
N PRO A 407 -16.09 -16.66 -23.76
CA PRO A 407 -16.89 -16.85 -22.57
C PRO A 407 -16.69 -18.30 -22.11
N GLU A 408 -16.18 -18.52 -20.89
CA GLU A 408 -16.36 -19.79 -20.18
C GLU A 408 -17.82 -19.92 -19.67
N THR A 409 -18.79 -19.56 -20.51
CA THR A 409 -20.18 -19.90 -20.25
C THR A 409 -20.39 -21.34 -20.67
N GLY A 410 -20.24 -22.24 -19.70
CA GLY A 410 -21.01 -23.48 -19.60
C GLY A 410 -20.95 -24.43 -20.79
N LYS A 411 -19.91 -25.25 -20.87
CA LYS A 411 -20.16 -26.65 -21.18
C LYS A 411 -20.52 -27.35 -19.87
N LYS A 412 -21.83 -27.50 -19.62
CA LYS A 412 -22.30 -28.61 -18.81
C LYS A 412 -21.78 -29.87 -19.50
N GLN A 413 -20.93 -30.63 -18.80
CA GLN A 413 -20.77 -32.04 -19.12
C GLN A 413 -22.05 -32.70 -18.60
N ASP A 414 -22.92 -33.07 -19.53
CA ASP A 414 -23.97 -34.05 -19.31
C ASP A 414 -23.36 -35.44 -19.13
#